data_AF-A0A7Y0SI63-F1
#
_entry.id   AF-A0A7Y0SI63-F1
#
_cell.length_a   1.000
_cell.length_b   1.000
_cell.length_c   1.000
_cell.angle_alpha   90.00
_cell.angle_beta   90.00
_cell.angle_gamma   90.00
#
_symmetry.space_group_name_H-M   'P 1'
#
loop_
_entity.id
_entity.type
_entity.pdbx_description
1 polymer ?
#
loop_
_entity_poly.entity_id
_entity_poly.type
_entity_poly.pdbx_seq_one_letter_code
_entity_poly.pdbx_strand_id
1 'polypeptide(L)'
;YGLSKSEAEEQLLAIGQETGMEIVIIRPTLVYGPGVKANFASLMNLVSKGIPLPFGGIRSNARSLVSIDNLADLIITCIQHPKA
;
A
#
# COMPACT_ATOMS: atom_id res chain seq x y z
N TYR A 1 13.56 -2.80 -5.01
CA TYR A 1 12.50 -2.63 -4.00
C TYR A 1 11.55 -3.82 -3.95
N GLY A 2 10.89 -4.21 -5.05
CA GLY A 2 9.97 -5.35 -5.03
C GLY A 2 10.63 -6.69 -4.66
N LEU A 3 11.76 -7.01 -5.31
CA LEU A 3 12.52 -8.25 -5.04
C LEU A 3 12.91 -8.39 -3.57
N SER A 4 13.56 -7.36 -3.00
CA SER A 4 13.96 -7.36 -1.58
C SER A 4 12.80 -7.50 -0.59
N LYS A 5 11.58 -7.13 -0.98
CA LYS A 5 10.38 -7.34 -0.14
C LYS A 5 9.85 -8.76 -0.26
N SER A 6 9.88 -9.34 -1.46
CA SER A 6 9.55 -10.76 -1.66
C SER A 6 10.49 -11.68 -0.90
N GLU A 7 11.80 -11.40 -0.92
CA GLU A 7 12.81 -12.17 -0.18
C GLU A 7 12.58 -12.09 1.35
N ALA A 8 12.21 -10.91 1.85
CA ALA A 8 11.88 -10.74 3.27
C ALA A 8 10.62 -11.52 3.68
N GLU A 9 9.61 -11.58 2.81
CA GLU A 9 8.40 -12.37 3.03
C GLU A 9 8.73 -13.87 3.14
N GLU A 10 9.57 -14.40 2.24
CA GLU A 10 10.02 -15.79 2.26
C GLU A 10 10.77 -16.13 3.56
N GLN A 11 11.69 -15.26 3.98
CA GLN A 11 12.43 -15.44 5.23
C GLN A 11 11.55 -15.40 6.48
N LEU A 12 10.57 -14.49 6.52
CA LEU A 12 9.61 -14.41 7.64
C LEU A 12 8.76 -15.67 7.73
N LEU A 13 8.33 -16.23 6.60
CA LEU A 13 7.58 -17.48 6.56
C LEU A 13 8.43 -18.67 7.04
N ALA A 14 9.70 -18.74 6.67
CA ALA A 14 10.62 -19.77 7.16
C ALA A 14 10.78 -19.69 8.70
N ILE A 15 10.98 -18.49 9.25
CA ILE A 15 11.06 -18.27 10.70
C ILE A 15 9.74 -18.66 11.39
N GLY A 16 8.59 -18.31 10.80
CA GLY A 16 7.28 -18.71 11.31
C GLY A 16 7.14 -20.23 11.43
N GLN A 17 7.60 -20.97 10.42
CA GLN A 17 7.58 -22.44 10.42
C GLN A 17 8.49 -23.04 11.50
N GLU A 18 9.66 -22.44 11.73
CA GLU A 18 10.63 -22.93 12.73
C GLU A 18 10.20 -22.61 14.17
N THR A 19 9.56 -21.45 14.38
CA THR A 19 9.28 -20.93 15.73
C THR A 19 7.83 -21.11 16.19
N GLY A 20 6.92 -21.42 15.26
CA GLY A 20 5.48 -21.40 15.51
C GLY A 20 4.90 -19.98 15.61
N MET A 21 5.68 -18.94 15.27
CA MET A 21 5.20 -17.57 15.21
C MET A 21 4.17 -17.41 14.08
N GLU A 22 3.00 -16.87 14.40
CA GLU A 22 1.98 -16.54 13.40
C GLU A 22 2.42 -15.31 12.58
N ILE A 23 2.34 -15.41 11.26
CA ILE A 23 2.82 -14.38 10.32
C ILE A 23 1.65 -13.94 9.43
N VAL A 24 1.38 -12.63 9.44
CA VAL A 24 0.42 -11.99 8.52
C VAL A 24 1.16 -11.06 7.57
N ILE A 25 1.05 -11.29 6.26
CA ILE A 25 1.71 -10.50 5.21
C ILE A 25 0.69 -9.62 4.51
N ILE A 26 0.74 -8.31 4.78
CA ILE A 26 -0.11 -7.32 4.12
C ILE A 26 0.68 -6.67 2.96
N ARG A 27 0.12 -6.74 1.75
CA ARG A 27 0.72 -6.18 0.52
C ARG A 27 -0.10 -4.98 0.02
N PRO A 28 -0.04 -3.81 0.69
CA PRO A 28 -0.86 -2.67 0.30
C PRO A 28 -0.37 -2.07 -1.01
N THR A 29 -1.31 -1.48 -1.76
CA THR A 29 -0.99 -0.64 -2.92
C THR A 29 -0.53 0.74 -2.46
N LEU A 30 -0.41 1.73 -3.36
CA LEU A 30 -0.05 3.09 -2.96
C LEU A 30 -1.08 3.62 -1.94
N VAL A 31 -0.58 3.95 -0.75
CA VAL A 31 -1.39 4.45 0.36
C VAL A 31 -1.52 5.97 0.24
N TYR A 32 -2.74 6.50 0.36
CA TYR A 32 -3.00 7.95 0.36
C TYR A 32 -3.68 8.40 1.65
N GLY A 33 -3.51 9.68 1.99
CA GLY A 33 -4.05 10.28 3.21
C GLY A 33 -3.34 11.58 3.57
N PRO A 34 -3.68 12.19 4.73
CA PRO A 34 -2.99 13.37 5.23
C PRO A 34 -1.47 13.15 5.31
N GLY A 35 -0.68 14.10 4.81
CA GLY A 35 0.78 14.00 4.84
C GLY A 35 1.42 13.06 3.81
N VAL A 36 0.64 12.56 2.83
CA VAL A 36 1.18 11.78 1.70
C VAL A 36 2.30 12.53 0.98
N LYS A 37 3.34 11.80 0.57
CA LYS A 37 4.54 12.35 -0.07
C LYS A 37 4.67 11.87 -1.52
N ALA A 38 5.75 12.30 -2.18
CA ALA A 38 6.16 11.83 -3.51
C ALA A 38 5.05 11.99 -4.57
N ASN A 39 4.83 10.96 -5.41
CA ASN A 39 4.06 11.07 -6.65
C ASN A 39 2.61 11.51 -6.44
N PHE A 40 1.95 11.05 -5.35
CA PHE A 40 0.58 11.44 -5.07
C PHE A 40 0.50 12.92 -4.63
N ALA A 41 1.46 13.37 -3.82
CA ALA A 41 1.57 14.79 -3.43
C ALA A 41 1.80 15.69 -4.65
N SER A 42 2.70 15.29 -5.55
CA SER A 42 2.94 15.99 -6.81
C SER A 42 1.69 16.08 -7.68
N LEU A 43 0.89 14.99 -7.73
CA LEU A 43 -0.38 14.98 -8.44
C LEU A 43 -1.39 15.96 -7.83
N MET A 44 -1.55 15.94 -6.50
CA MET A 44 -2.45 16.87 -5.79
C MET A 44 -2.04 18.33 -6.00
N ASN A 45 -0.74 18.62 -5.96
CA ASN A 45 -0.20 19.95 -6.26
C ASN A 45 -0.43 20.38 -7.72
N LEU A 46 -0.50 19.44 -8.66
CA LEU A 46 -0.80 19.75 -10.05
C LEU A 46 -2.28 20.04 -10.23
N VAL A 47 -3.16 19.26 -9.59
CA VAL A 47 -4.61 19.46 -9.58
C VAL A 47 -4.98 20.80 -8.94
N SER A 48 -4.32 21.18 -7.84
CA SER A 48 -4.62 22.42 -7.12
C SER A 48 -4.32 23.70 -7.92
N LYS A 49 -3.54 23.61 -9.01
CA LYS A 49 -3.26 24.75 -9.90
C LYS A 49 -4.45 25.16 -10.76
N GLY A 50 -5.49 24.33 -10.88
CA GLY A 50 -6.71 24.65 -11.62
C GLY A 50 -6.54 24.82 -13.14
N ILE A 51 -5.37 24.46 -13.69
CA ILE A 51 -5.12 24.49 -15.14
C ILE A 51 -5.74 23.24 -15.80
N PRO A 52 -6.25 23.32 -17.04
CA PRO A 52 -6.67 22.14 -17.78
C PRO A 52 -5.52 21.14 -17.92
N LEU A 53 -5.68 19.95 -17.36
CA LEU A 53 -4.66 18.88 -17.41
C LEU A 53 -5.00 17.88 -18.53
N PRO A 54 -4.01 17.34 -19.24
CA PRO A 54 -4.21 16.41 -20.35
C PRO A 54 -4.64 14.99 -19.90
N PHE A 55 -5.27 14.87 -18.72
CA PHE A 55 -5.69 13.58 -18.15
C PHE A 55 -6.73 12.86 -19.00
N GLY A 56 -7.53 13.59 -19.79
CA GLY A 56 -8.47 12.98 -20.75
C GLY A 56 -7.79 12.14 -21.85
N GLY A 57 -6.49 12.32 -22.09
CA GLY A 57 -5.71 11.50 -23.02
C GLY A 57 -5.17 10.19 -22.43
N ILE A 58 -5.28 9.99 -21.11
CA ILE A 58 -4.72 8.82 -20.42
C ILE A 58 -5.73 7.67 -20.51
N ARG A 59 -5.42 6.68 -21.36
CA ARG A 59 -6.26 5.49 -21.56
C ARG A 59 -5.81 4.28 -20.75
N SER A 60 -4.52 4.22 -20.42
CA SER A 60 -3.88 3.07 -19.78
C SER A 60 -2.93 3.52 -18.67
N ASN A 61 -3.48 3.76 -17.47
CA ASN A 61 -2.68 4.00 -16.27
C ASN A 61 -3.52 3.81 -14.99
N ALA A 62 -4.41 2.82 -14.98
CA ALA A 62 -5.16 2.51 -13.76
C ALA A 62 -4.18 2.09 -12.66
N ARG A 63 -4.42 2.61 -11.45
CA ARG A 63 -3.61 2.33 -10.25
C ARG A 63 -4.57 2.04 -9.11
N SER A 64 -4.30 0.97 -8.38
CA SER A 64 -4.98 0.72 -7.11
C SER A 64 -4.42 1.64 -6.03
N LEU A 65 -5.32 2.17 -5.21
CA LEU A 65 -5.03 3.08 -4.12
C LEU A 65 -5.77 2.58 -2.88
N VAL A 66 -5.18 2.78 -1.70
CA VAL A 66 -5.85 2.48 -0.43
C VAL A 66 -5.67 3.67 0.51
N SER A 67 -6.71 4.04 1.26
CA SER A 67 -6.59 5.10 2.24
C SER A 67 -5.73 4.62 3.43
N ILE A 68 -5.06 5.55 4.10
CA ILE A 68 -4.32 5.25 5.34
C ILE A 68 -5.25 4.70 6.42
N ASP A 69 -6.49 5.19 6.48
CA ASP A 69 -7.48 4.77 7.45
C ASP A 69 -7.94 3.32 7.19
N ASN A 70 -8.21 2.95 5.94
CA ASN A 70 -8.58 1.57 5.60
C ASN A 70 -7.42 0.60 5.82
N LEU A 71 -6.17 1.03 5.56
CA LEU A 71 -5.02 0.18 5.84
C LEU A 71 -4.82 -0.02 7.35
N ALA A 72 -4.99 1.05 8.15
CA ALA A 72 -4.91 0.95 9.60
C ALA A 72 -6.00 0.03 10.17
N ASP A 73 -7.24 0.18 9.69
CA ASP A 73 -8.37 -0.67 10.06
C ASP A 73 -8.13 -2.15 9.71
N LEU A 74 -7.57 -2.42 8.52
CA LEU A 74 -7.17 -3.78 8.13
C LEU A 74 -6.10 -4.34 9.07
N ILE A 75 -5.07 -3.56 9.43
CA ILE A 75 -4.02 -4.01 10.36
C ILE A 75 -4.63 -4.37 11.72
N ILE A 76 -5.53 -3.52 12.25
CA ILE A 76 -6.25 -3.80 13.50
C ILE A 76 -7.05 -5.09 13.39
N THR A 77 -7.76 -5.28 12.28
CA THR A 77 -8.51 -6.51 12.00
C THR A 77 -7.61 -7.74 11.99
N CYS A 78 -6.45 -7.67 11.32
CA CYS A 78 -5.49 -8.77 11.26
C CYS A 78 -4.91 -9.15 12.63
N ILE A 79 -4.79 -8.21 13.56
CA ILE A 79 -4.31 -8.49 14.92
C ILE A 79 -5.34 -9.33 15.72
N GLN A 80 -6.63 -9.16 15.44
CA GLN A 80 -7.71 -9.78 16.21
C GLN A 80 -8.29 -11.02 15.55
N HIS A 81 -8.20 -11.12 14.23
CA HIS A 81 -8.93 -12.12 13.47
C HIS A 81 -8.14 -13.44 13.39
N PRO A 82 -8.71 -14.59 13.82
CA PRO A 82 -8.00 -15.88 13.87
C PRO A 82 -7.70 -16.50 12.49
N LYS A 83 -8.09 -15.84 11.40
CA LYS A 83 -7.79 -16.23 10.01
C LYS A 83 -7.06 -15.12 9.24
N ALA A 84 -6.43 -14.21 9.97
CA ALA A 84 -5.60 -13.17 9.38
C ALA A 84 -4.42 -13.78 8.62
#